data_AF-A0A522LJL0-F1
#
_entry.id   AF-A0A522LJL0-F1
#
_cell.length_a   1.000
_cell.length_b   1.000
_cell.length_c   1.000
_cell.angle_alpha   90.00
_cell.angle_beta   90.00
_cell.angle_gamma   90.00
#
_symmetry.space_group_name_H-M   'P 1'
#
loop_
_entity.id
_entity.type
_entity.pdbx_description
1 polymer ?
#
loop_
_entity_poly.entity_id
_entity_poly.type
_entity_poly.pdbx_seq_one_letter_code
_entity_poly.pdbx_strand_id
1 'polypeptide(L)'
;MSRLTIDITDQQHQNLKALAALQGKTIKQYTLERLFPGDAGGDQAWRDLMAMLRTRIDAGLAGEVSAKSVREILDEELTTGGPA
;
A
#
# COMPACT_ATOMS: atom_id res chain seq x y z
N MET A 1 20.31 -22.23 7.59
CA MET A 1 19.05 -22.74 8.19
C MET A 1 18.77 -21.96 9.46
N SER A 2 17.97 -20.90 9.36
CA SER A 2 17.73 -19.98 10.48
C SER A 2 16.57 -20.48 11.33
N ARG A 3 16.84 -20.81 12.60
CA ARG A 3 15.83 -21.22 13.58
C ARG A 3 15.42 -20.00 14.40
N LEU A 4 14.16 -19.58 14.28
CA LEU A 4 13.57 -18.52 15.09
C LEU A 4 12.80 -19.14 16.26
N THR A 5 13.08 -18.73 17.49
CA THR A 5 12.33 -19.12 18.69
C THR A 5 11.56 -17.92 19.19
N ILE A 6 10.27 -18.11 19.45
CA ILE A 6 9.34 -17.05 19.84
C ILE A 6 8.63 -17.55 21.09
N ASP A 7 8.76 -16.82 22.20
CA ASP A 7 8.01 -17.11 23.41
C ASP A 7 6.58 -16.55 23.26
N ILE A 8 5.61 -17.44 23.40
CA ILE A 8 4.18 -17.11 23.35
C ILE A 8 3.47 -17.87 24.47
N THR A 9 2.38 -17.30 24.97
CA THR A 9 1.52 -17.99 25.95
C THR A 9 0.74 -19.12 25.27
N ASP A 10 0.29 -20.11 26.05
CA ASP A 10 -0.50 -21.23 25.51
C ASP A 10 -1.77 -20.74 24.79
N GLN A 11 -2.43 -19.71 25.32
CA GLN A 11 -3.61 -19.11 24.69
C GLN A 11 -3.27 -18.47 23.34
N GLN A 12 -2.12 -17.78 23.24
CA GLN A 12 -1.66 -17.19 21.99
C GLN A 12 -1.31 -18.26 20.96
N HIS A 13 -0.69 -19.37 21.39
CA HIS A 13 -0.41 -20.52 20.52
C HIS A 13 -1.70 -21.15 19.98
N GLN A 14 -2.72 -21.35 20.82
CA GLN A 14 -4.01 -21.89 20.39
C GLN A 14 -4.70 -20.97 19.37
N ASN A 15 -4.72 -19.66 19.64
CA ASN A 15 -5.27 -18.68 18.71
C ASN A 15 -4.51 -18.66 17.37
N LEU A 16 -3.17 -18.69 17.41
CA LEU A 16 -2.33 -18.76 16.20
C LEU A 16 -2.59 -20.04 15.40
N LYS A 17 -2.73 -21.18 16.09
CA LYS A 17 -3.00 -22.48 15.47
C LYS A 17 -4.39 -22.51 14.81
N ALA A 18 -5.40 -21.97 15.48
CA ALA A 18 -6.76 -21.87 14.95
C ALA A 18 -6.80 -20.98 13.70
N LEU A 19 -6.16 -19.82 13.74
CA LEU A 19 -6.08 -18.90 12.59
C LEU A 19 -5.30 -19.51 11.42
N ALA A 20 -4.19 -20.19 11.69
CA ALA A 20 -3.43 -20.88 10.66
C ALA A 20 -4.26 -21.98 9.98
N ALA A 21 -5.00 -22.77 10.78
CA ALA A 21 -5.89 -23.81 10.27
C ALA A 21 -7.04 -23.26 9.43
N LEU A 22 -7.65 -22.14 9.85
CA LEU A 22 -8.70 -21.45 9.08
C LEU A 22 -8.19 -20.96 7.72
N GLN A 23 -6.92 -20.56 7.63
CA GLN A 23 -6.29 -20.14 6.38
C GLN A 23 -5.70 -21.31 5.57
N GLY A 24 -5.83 -22.56 6.05
CA GLY A 24 -5.26 -23.75 5.42
C GLY A 24 -3.74 -23.82 5.45
N LYS A 25 -3.08 -23.01 6.30
CA LYS A 25 -1.63 -22.89 6.39
C LYS A 25 -1.10 -23.58 7.64
N THR A 26 0.16 -24.01 7.58
CA THR A 26 0.85 -24.47 8.79
C THR A 26 1.12 -23.30 9.73
N ILE A 27 1.15 -23.54 11.04
CA ILE A 27 1.45 -22.48 12.02
C ILE A 27 2.77 -21.76 11.70
N LYS A 28 3.77 -22.49 11.18
CA LYS A 28 5.06 -21.93 10.77
C LYS A 28 4.91 -20.92 9.64
N GLN A 29 4.17 -21.27 8.59
CA GLN A 29 3.94 -20.37 7.44
C GLN A 29 3.12 -19.16 7.86
N TYR A 30 2.05 -19.37 8.62
CA TYR A 30 1.18 -18.28 9.07
C TYR A 30 1.92 -17.30 9.99
N THR A 31 2.75 -17.80 10.92
CA THR A 31 3.55 -16.93 11.79
C THR A 31 4.64 -16.19 11.01
N LEU A 32 5.28 -16.83 10.02
CA LEU A 32 6.29 -16.17 9.19
C LEU A 32 5.69 -15.05 8.33
N GLU A 33 4.56 -15.28 7.67
CA GLU A 33 3.86 -14.26 6.90
C GLU A 33 3.31 -13.11 7.76
N ARG A 34 3.04 -13.37 9.04
CA ARG A 34 2.54 -12.34 9.97
C ARG A 34 3.64 -11.51 10.61
N LEU A 35 4.80 -12.12 10.90
CA LEU A 35 5.97 -11.42 11.45
C LEU A 35 6.76 -10.69 10.37
N PHE A 36 6.80 -11.28 9.19
CA PHE A 36 7.28 -10.66 7.98
C PHE A 36 6.08 -10.62 7.06
N PRO A 37 5.16 -9.63 7.22
CA PRO A 37 4.22 -9.32 6.17
C PRO A 37 5.09 -8.95 4.98
N GLY A 38 5.40 -9.95 4.16
CA GLY A 38 6.15 -9.79 2.94
C GLY A 38 5.48 -8.65 2.24
N ASP A 39 6.30 -7.67 1.84
CA ASP A 39 5.96 -6.31 1.45
C ASP A 39 4.94 -6.26 0.30
N ALA A 40 3.74 -6.77 0.54
CA ALA A 40 2.75 -7.08 -0.48
C ALA A 40 2.11 -5.80 -0.99
N GLY A 41 2.32 -4.69 -0.27
CA GLY A 41 1.88 -3.35 -0.63
C GLY A 41 3.00 -2.36 -0.86
N GLY A 42 4.19 -2.48 -0.24
CA GLY A 42 5.23 -1.46 -0.35
C GLY A 42 5.87 -1.44 -1.73
N ASP A 43 6.34 -2.57 -2.24
CA ASP A 43 6.85 -2.67 -3.61
C ASP A 43 5.82 -2.26 -4.67
N GLN A 44 4.54 -2.61 -4.46
CA GLN A 44 3.47 -2.23 -5.39
C GLN A 44 3.18 -0.73 -5.33
N ALA A 45 3.00 -0.17 -4.13
CA ALA A 45 2.79 1.26 -3.93
C ALA A 45 3.99 2.09 -4.42
N TRP A 46 5.21 1.55 -4.27
CA TRP A 46 6.43 2.17 -4.76
C TRP A 46 6.49 2.18 -6.29
N ARG A 47 6.11 1.08 -6.95
CA ARG A 47 5.98 1.03 -8.41
C ARG A 47 4.93 2.00 -8.93
N ASP A 48 3.77 2.07 -8.28
CA ASP A 48 2.68 2.96 -8.67
C ASP A 48 3.09 4.44 -8.51
N LEU A 49 3.81 4.76 -7.43
CA LEU A 49 4.38 6.10 -7.20
C LEU A 49 5.42 6.47 -8.27
N MET A 50 6.33 5.55 -8.59
CA MET A 50 7.33 5.77 -9.65
C MET A 50 6.66 5.98 -11.02
N ALA A 51 5.61 5.22 -11.33
CA ALA A 51 4.84 5.39 -12.56
C ALA A 51 4.18 6.77 -12.62
N MET A 52 3.51 7.21 -11.54
CA MET A 52 2.90 8.54 -11.49
C MET A 52 3.93 9.67 -11.63
N LEU A 53 5.07 9.55 -10.96
CA LEU A 53 6.14 10.54 -11.03
C LEU A 53 6.74 10.62 -12.43
N ARG A 54 6.94 9.48 -13.09
CA ARG A 54 7.47 9.43 -14.46
C ARG A 54 6.51 10.11 -15.45
N THR A 55 5.22 9.82 -15.37
CA THR A 55 4.20 10.49 -16.20
C THR A 55 4.22 12.01 -15.98
N ARG A 56 4.38 12.48 -14.73
CA ARG A 56 4.45 13.93 -14.44
C ARG A 56 5.73 14.58 -14.96
N ILE A 57 6.86 13.88 -14.89
CA ILE A 57 8.14 14.35 -15.43
C ILE A 57 8.05 14.44 -16.96
N ASP A 58 7.50 13.42 -17.61
CA ASP A 58 7.32 13.40 -19.06
C ASP A 58 6.34 14.50 -19.53
N ALA A 59 5.24 14.72 -18.81
CA ALA A 59 4.31 15.82 -19.07
C ALA A 59 4.97 17.21 -18.86
N GLY A 60 5.76 17.36 -17.80
CA GLY A 60 6.51 18.60 -17.54
C GLY A 60 7.57 18.88 -18.62
N LEU A 61 8.27 17.85 -19.09
CA LEU A 61 9.23 17.95 -20.20
C LEU A 61 8.55 18.22 -21.55
N ALA A 62 7.36 17.68 -21.77
CA ALA A 62 6.52 17.94 -22.93
C ALA A 62 5.92 19.36 -22.94
N GLY A 63 6.07 20.11 -21.84
CA GLY A 63 5.52 21.47 -21.73
C GLY A 63 4.03 21.51 -21.41
N GLU A 64 3.45 20.40 -20.94
CA GLU A 64 2.07 20.30 -20.43
C GLU A 64 1.95 20.95 -19.03
N VAL A 65 2.48 22.16 -18.90
CA VAL A 65 2.33 22.99 -17.70
C VAL A 65 1.11 23.88 -17.90
N SER A 66 0.14 23.77 -16.99
CA SER A 66 -1.02 24.65 -17.01
C SER A 66 -0.55 26.10 -16.81
N ALA A 67 -0.83 26.96 -17.78
CA ALA A 67 -0.59 28.39 -17.67
C ALA A 67 -1.59 29.10 -16.73
N LYS A 68 -2.59 28.36 -16.23
CA LYS A 68 -3.59 28.87 -15.29
C LYS A 68 -2.95 29.06 -13.92
N SER A 69 -3.22 30.21 -13.32
CA SER A 69 -2.82 30.47 -11.94
C SER A 69 -3.63 29.58 -10.98
N VAL A 70 -3.07 29.33 -9.79
CA VAL A 70 -3.73 28.52 -8.74
C VAL A 70 -5.14 29.04 -8.41
N ARG A 71 -5.39 30.35 -8.55
CA ARG A 71 -6.72 30.95 -8.37
C ARG A 71 -7.69 30.59 -9.49
N GLU A 72 -7.25 30.58 -10.74
CA GLU A 72 -8.11 30.24 -11.88
C GLU A 72 -8.48 28.75 -11.88
N ILE A 73 -7.55 27.87 -11.47
CA ILE A 73 -7.82 26.45 -11.27
C ILE A 73 -8.84 26.25 -10.16
N LEU A 74 -8.70 26.99 -9.05
CA LEU A 74 -9.64 26.91 -7.93
C LEU A 74 -11.03 27.38 -8.32
N ASP A 75 -11.13 28.47 -9.08
CA ASP A 75 -12.41 29.04 -9.53
C ASP A 75 -13.12 28.11 -10.53
N GLU A 76 -12.38 27.48 -11.44
CA GLU A 76 -12.90 26.50 -12.41
C GLU A 76 -13.41 25.21 -11.75
N GLU A 77 -12.69 24.66 -10.77
CA GLU A 77 -13.14 23.46 -10.05
C GLU A 77 -14.32 23.75 -9.09
N LEU A 78 -14.35 24.93 -8.47
CA LEU A 78 -15.47 25.36 -7.62
C LEU A 78 -16.74 25.67 -8.42
N THR A 79 -16.62 26.19 -9.64
CA THR A 79 -17.76 26.44 -10.54
C THR A 79 -18.26 25.16 -11.21
N THR A 80 -17.39 24.17 -11.43
CA THR A 80 -17.75 22.85 -11.97
C THR A 80 -18.36 21.92 -10.90
N GLY A 81 -18.16 22.21 -9.61
CA GLY A 81 -18.67 21.45 -8.46
C GLY A 81 -19.91 22.00 -7.74
N GLY A 82 -20.65 22.97 -8.32
CA GLY A 82 -21.91 23.49 -7.77
C GLY A 82 -23.15 22.73 -8.32
N PRO A 83 -24.20 22.47 -7.52
CA PRO A 83 -25.11 21.35 -7.71
C PRO A 83 -26.18 21.58 -8.78
N ALA A 84 -26.37 20.59 -9.65
CA ALA A 84 -27.65 20.13 -10.21
C ALA A 84 -27.49 18.74 -10.83
#